data_AF-A0AAD7QPQ1-F1
#
_entry.id   AF-A0AAD7QPQ1-F1
#
_cell.length_a   1.000
_cell.length_b   1.000
_cell.length_c   1.000
_cell.angle_alpha   90.00
_cell.angle_beta   90.00
_cell.angle_gamma   90.00
#
_symmetry.space_group_name_H-M   'P 1'
#
loop_
_entity.id
_entity.type
_entity.pdbx_description
1 polymer ?
#
loop_
_entity_poly.entity_id
_entity_poly.type
_entity_poly.pdbx_seq_one_letter_code
_entity_poly.pdbx_strand_id
1 'polypeptide(L)'
;MLCDCPWRVRFKKQLNGSWILTQLVDQHERHQLEGLNPLAYPENRPMTPEAKETMISALQVSSAPLSTIGSIVNTSYGPSLLDSDVYNRT
;
A
#
# COMPACT_ATOMS: atom_id res chain seq x y z
N MET A 1 14.31 -12.07 -5.37
CA MET A 1 13.15 -12.98 -5.48
C MET A 1 12.93 -13.61 -4.12
N LEU A 2 11.79 -13.38 -3.47
CA LEU A 2 11.38 -14.01 -2.19
C LEU A 2 10.92 -15.47 -2.35
N CYS A 3 11.20 -16.10 -3.50
CA CYS A 3 10.54 -17.33 -3.95
C CYS A 3 10.78 -18.56 -3.06
N ASP A 4 11.78 -18.52 -2.16
CA ASP A 4 12.12 -19.62 -1.26
C ASP A 4 11.92 -19.31 0.23
N CYS A 5 11.20 -18.23 0.58
CA CYS A 5 10.93 -17.92 1.97
C CYS A 5 9.94 -18.94 2.58
N PRO A 6 10.28 -19.59 3.71
CA PRO A 6 9.36 -20.52 4.36
C PRO A 6 8.28 -19.80 5.17
N TRP A 7 8.37 -18.48 5.39
CA TRP A 7 7.38 -17.69 6.12
C TRP A 7 6.01 -17.80 5.47
N ARG A 8 5.00 -18.14 6.29
CA ARG A 8 3.64 -18.39 5.82
C ARG A 8 2.62 -18.01 6.88
N VAL A 9 1.56 -17.35 6.43
CA VAL A 9 0.35 -17.10 7.20
C VAL A 9 -0.85 -17.72 6.49
N ARG A 10 -1.87 -18.09 7.26
CA ARG A 10 -3.15 -18.61 6.76
C ARG A 10 -4.28 -17.71 7.20
N PHE A 11 -5.08 -17.26 6.23
CA PHE A 11 -6.35 -16.59 6.48
C PHE A 11 -7.49 -17.59 6.29
N LYS A 12 -8.36 -17.73 7.29
CA LYS A 12 -9.54 -18.61 7.20
C LYS A 12 -10.79 -17.86 7.66
N LYS A 13 -11.75 -17.71 6.74
CA LYS A 13 -13.10 -17.22 7.05
C LYS A 13 -13.87 -18.31 7.80
N GLN A 14 -14.43 -17.95 8.94
CA GLN A 14 -15.27 -18.81 9.77
C GLN A 14 -16.73 -18.75 9.32
N LEU A 15 -17.54 -19.73 9.74
CA LEU A 15 -18.97 -19.80 9.42
C LEU A 15 -19.76 -18.61 9.99
N ASN A 16 -19.32 -18.03 11.11
CA ASN A 16 -19.93 -16.83 11.71
C ASN A 16 -19.46 -15.52 11.04
N GLY A 17 -18.73 -15.60 9.92
CA GLY A 17 -18.23 -14.45 9.19
C GLY A 17 -16.95 -13.83 9.73
N SER A 18 -16.43 -14.28 10.88
CA SER A 18 -15.14 -13.80 11.39
C SER A 18 -13.97 -14.34 10.57
N TRP A 19 -12.83 -13.65 10.64
CA TRP A 19 -11.57 -14.10 10.05
C TRP A 19 -10.61 -14.55 11.14
N ILE A 20 -9.96 -15.68 10.91
CA ILE A 20 -8.84 -16.13 11.74
C ILE A 20 -7.57 -16.00 10.90
N LEU A 21 -6.60 -15.27 11.46
CA LEU A 21 -5.23 -15.24 11.00
C LEU A 21 -4.42 -16.23 11.83
N THR A 22 -3.77 -17.19 11.18
CA THR A 22 -2.86 -18.13 11.83
C THR A 22 -1.49 -18.01 11.20
N GLN A 23 -0.50 -17.65 12.00
CA GLN A 23 0.89 -17.73 11.62
C GLN A 23 1.33 -19.19 11.62
N LEU A 24 1.78 -19.70 10.47
CA LEU A 24 2.15 -21.10 10.31
C LEU A 24 3.66 -21.30 10.48
N VAL A 25 4.45 -20.39 9.91
CA VAL A 25 5.92 -20.38 9.98
C VAL A 25 6.38 -18.93 10.06
N ASP A 26 7.17 -18.61 11.08
CA ASP A 26 7.70 -17.25 11.32
C ASP A 26 9.13 -17.05 10.80
N GLN A 27 9.77 -18.11 10.30
CA GLN A 27 11.14 -18.03 9.85
C GLN A 27 11.23 -17.38 8.48
N HIS A 28 12.08 -16.38 8.39
CA HIS A 28 12.47 -15.73 7.13
C HIS A 28 13.90 -16.19 6.80
N GLU A 29 14.01 -17.26 6.04
CA GLU A 29 15.31 -17.76 5.59
C GLU A 29 15.68 -17.13 4.25
N ARG A 30 16.99 -16.86 4.06
CA ARG A 30 17.59 -16.42 2.78
C ARG A 30 17.22 -15.02 2.30
N HIS A 31 16.65 -14.17 3.16
CA HIS A 31 16.52 -12.73 2.88
C HIS A 31 16.48 -11.91 4.17
N GLN A 32 16.99 -10.68 4.10
CA GLN A 32 16.99 -9.76 5.24
C GLN A 32 15.63 -9.06 5.35
N LEU A 33 15.08 -9.00 6.55
CA LEU A 33 13.89 -8.20 6.87
C LEU A 33 14.26 -6.79 7.32
N GLU A 34 15.41 -6.64 7.97
CA GLU A 34 15.88 -5.36 8.51
C GLU A 34 16.27 -4.39 7.40
N GLY A 35 15.89 -3.11 7.58
CA GLY A 35 16.25 -2.04 6.64
C GLY A 35 15.34 -1.92 5.42
N LEU A 36 14.36 -2.81 5.23
CA LEU A 36 13.32 -2.61 4.24
C LEU A 36 12.36 -1.53 4.73
N ASN A 37 12.31 -0.39 4.03
CA ASN A 37 11.25 0.58 4.23
C ASN A 37 9.96 0.02 3.60
N PRO A 38 8.94 -0.39 4.39
CA PRO A 38 7.70 -0.94 3.83
C PRO A 38 6.98 0.08 2.95
N LEU A 39 7.16 1.39 3.23
CA LEU A 39 6.62 2.49 2.43
C LEU A 39 7.38 2.71 1.12
N ALA A 40 8.42 1.94 0.80
CA ALA A 40 9.00 1.95 -0.55
C ALA A 40 8.03 1.34 -1.59
N TYR A 41 7.09 0.52 -1.14
CA TYR A 41 6.12 -0.19 -1.97
C TYR A 41 4.78 0.57 -2.01
N PRO A 42 4.26 0.92 -3.21
CA PRO A 42 3.01 1.65 -3.37
C PRO A 42 1.81 1.05 -2.62
N GLU A 43 1.71 -0.28 -2.59
CA GLU A 43 0.63 -1.03 -1.95
C GLU A 43 0.58 -0.88 -0.42
N ASN A 44 1.71 -0.54 0.20
CA ASN A 44 1.83 -0.37 1.65
C ASN A 44 1.63 1.09 2.08
N ARG A 45 1.54 2.03 1.12
CA ARG A 45 1.30 3.44 1.44
C ARG A 45 -0.18 3.67 1.73
N PRO A 46 -0.54 4.06 2.97
CA PRO A 46 -1.92 4.27 3.35
C PRO A 46 -2.53 5.41 2.51
N MET A 47 -3.73 5.17 2.01
CA MET A 47 -4.55 6.16 1.32
C MET A 47 -5.98 5.98 1.78
N THR A 48 -6.54 7.01 2.39
CA THR A 48 -7.95 6.98 2.80
C THR A 48 -8.86 7.00 1.57
N PRO A 49 -10.11 6.52 1.67
CA PRO A 49 -11.08 6.62 0.57
C PRO A 49 -11.21 8.06 0.05
N GLU A 50 -11.24 9.05 0.95
CA GLU A 50 -11.39 10.47 0.62
C GLU A 50 -10.17 11.02 -0.14
N ALA A 51 -8.96 10.63 0.29
CA ALA A 51 -7.72 10.97 -0.41
C ALA A 51 -7.69 10.37 -1.82
N LYS A 52 -8.17 9.12 -1.97
CA LYS A 52 -8.27 8.43 -3.26
C LYS A 52 -9.26 9.13 -4.19
N GLU A 53 -10.44 9.48 -3.70
CA GLU A 53 -11.46 10.19 -4.49
C GLU A 53 -10.97 11.56 -4.93
N THR A 54 -10.31 12.31 -4.05
CA THR A 54 -9.73 13.62 -4.38
C THR A 54 -8.65 13.50 -5.45
N MET A 55 -7.79 12.48 -5.35
CA MET A 55 -6.78 12.20 -6.36
C MET A 55 -7.40 11.88 -7.72
N ILE A 56 -8.39 10.98 -7.77
CA ILE A 56 -9.07 10.59 -9.01
C ILE A 56 -9.79 11.79 -9.63
N SER A 57 -10.49 12.59 -8.82
CA SER A 57 -11.16 13.80 -9.27
C SER A 57 -10.16 14.79 -9.87
N ALA A 58 -9.05 15.05 -9.17
CA ALA A 58 -8.00 15.92 -9.67
C ALA A 58 -7.39 15.44 -11.01
N LEU A 59 -7.19 14.13 -11.18
CA LEU A 59 -6.69 13.54 -12.43
C LEU A 59 -7.68 13.67 -13.59
N GLN A 60 -8.98 13.63 -13.32
CA GLN A 60 -10.02 13.74 -14.35
C GLN A 60 -10.25 15.18 -14.80
N VAL A 61 -10.11 16.15 -13.90
CA VAL A 61 -10.51 17.56 -14.15
C VAL A 61 -9.33 18.50 -14.36
N SER A 62 -8.10 18.08 -14.05
CA SER A 62 -6.91 18.92 -14.09
C SER A 62 -5.89 18.42 -15.10
N SER A 63 -5.20 19.35 -15.77
CA SER A 63 -3.98 19.08 -16.55
C SER A 63 -2.71 19.27 -15.70
N ALA A 64 -2.84 19.35 -14.38
CA ALA A 64 -1.71 19.53 -13.48
C ALA A 64 -0.74 18.32 -13.54
N PRO A 65 0.57 18.55 -13.36
CA PRO A 65 1.53 17.46 -13.24
C PRO A 65 1.19 16.51 -12.08
N LEU A 66 1.50 15.22 -12.24
CA LEU A 66 1.23 14.20 -11.21
C LEU A 66 1.87 14.54 -9.85
N SER A 67 3.05 15.18 -9.86
CA SER A 67 3.72 15.68 -8.66
C SER A 67 2.93 16.75 -7.91
N THR A 68 2.23 17.62 -8.65
CA THR A 68 1.36 18.65 -8.07
C THR A 68 0.13 18.00 -7.45
N ILE A 69 -0.47 17.03 -8.13
CA ILE A 69 -1.61 16.27 -7.60
C ILE A 69 -1.20 15.51 -6.33
N GLY A 70 -0.06 14.80 -6.35
CA GLY A 70 0.48 14.10 -5.19
C GLY A 70 0.75 15.03 -4.01
N SER A 71 1.32 16.21 -4.26
CA SER A 71 1.56 17.23 -3.23
C SER A 71 0.27 17.74 -2.58
N ILE A 72 -0.79 17.99 -3.37
CA ILE A 72 -2.09 18.45 -2.85
C ILE A 72 -2.69 17.36 -1.96
N VAL A 73 -2.72 16.11 -2.43
CA VAL A 73 -3.29 15.00 -1.65
C VAL A 73 -2.50 14.78 -0.35
N ASN A 74 -1.16 14.81 -0.41
CA ASN A 74 -0.33 14.69 0.80
C ASN A 74 -0.54 15.84 1.79
N THR A 75 -0.74 17.07 1.30
CA THR A 75 -1.00 18.23 2.17
C THR A 75 -2.34 18.11 2.87
N SER A 76 -3.36 17.64 2.15
CA SER A 76 -4.73 17.57 2.65
C SER A 76 -5.01 16.35 3.53
N TYR A 77 -4.32 15.23 3.28
CA TYR A 77 -4.64 13.93 3.91
C TYR A 77 -3.46 13.26 4.63
N GLY A 78 -2.27 13.88 4.62
CA GLY A 78 -1.08 13.42 5.31
C GLY A 78 0.02 12.88 4.37
N PRO A 79 1.28 12.91 4.81
CA PRO A 79 2.43 12.59 3.97
C PRO A 79 2.62 11.09 3.83
N SER A 80 2.30 10.53 2.65
CA SER A 80 2.61 9.12 2.37
C SER A 80 2.73 8.77 0.89
N LEU A 81 2.28 9.64 -0.02
CA LEU A 81 2.26 9.36 -1.46
C LEU A 81 3.51 9.92 -2.16
N LEU A 82 4.03 9.14 -3.10
CA LEU A 82 4.99 9.59 -4.10
C LEU A 82 4.27 9.86 -5.43
N ASP A 83 4.91 10.61 -6.31
CA ASP A 83 4.40 10.89 -7.65
C ASP A 83 4.06 9.61 -8.43
N SER A 84 4.85 8.54 -8.21
CA SER A 84 4.61 7.22 -8.81
C SER A 84 3.30 6.56 -8.35
N ASP A 85 2.82 6.88 -7.15
CA ASP A 85 1.56 6.31 -6.63
C ASP A 85 0.35 6.91 -7.32
N VAL A 86 0.46 8.16 -7.76
CA VAL A 86 -0.60 8.84 -8.52
C VAL A 86 -0.77 8.16 -9.88
N TYR A 87 0.34 7.78 -10.53
CA TYR A 87 0.32 7.06 -11.81
C TYR A 87 -0.18 5.60 -11.68
N ASN A 88 0.25 4.85 -10.67
CA ASN A 88 -0.09 3.42 -10.54
C ASN A 88 -1.54 3.17 -10.07
N ARG A 89 -2.28 4.22 -9.70
CA ARG A 89 -3.65 4.13 -9.15
C ARG A 89 -4.72 4.72 -10.08
N THR A 90 -4.33 5.16 -11.27
CA THR A 90 -5.21 5.40 -12.44
C THR A 90 -5.45 4.11 -13.21
#